data_AF-A0A7V5P3T7-F1
#
_entry.id   AF-A0A7V5P3T7-F1
#
_cell.length_a   1.000
_cell.length_b   1.000
_cell.length_c   1.000
_cell.angle_alpha   90.00
_cell.angle_beta   90.00
_cell.angle_gamma   90.00
#
_symmetry.space_group_name_H-M   'P 1'
#
loop_
_entity.id
_entity.type
_entity.pdbx_description
1 polymer ?
#
loop_
_entity_poly.entity_id
_entity_poly.type
_entity_poly.pdbx_seq_one_letter_code
_entity_poly.pdbx_strand_id
1 'polypeptide(L)'
;MGLIQQIIPPFGLLLSAFILFEDFFYKKIRNEIIYSGFAIVFLLFLVSSIVDRSFLPLQVFFIRFIIAGLVSVILWVSKGWSAGDAKLFWVLALCFQIEGMGVISIFNEIFIFLVNIFIPVIPVLLISLISDSIKRAKLSKVDVIKTVRELLKGILVAIAMMLISRVIYLNFLSHLPQGRYNLISMLITFFLISSILRIFNNVRMYIIGLAILILNIAMLYLQYGLNLFAQIYSISILAVIVVFIRIFYESVLKYLDVEIVEVERLRRGDSLSKDFIAEQQLNSDLIKEEIGDVFMDGLSYEQVQRIKDYLKDKGVRYVEIQRTFSFSVYFFIGYMFTYFTDFENMLIFIRRIIHI
;
A
#
# COMPACT_ATOMS: atom_id res chain seq x y z
N MET A 1 -10.20 -12.57 27.41
CA MET A 1 -10.60 -12.33 26.01
C MET A 1 -11.81 -13.19 25.73
N GLY A 2 -12.94 -12.60 25.31
CA GLY A 2 -14.17 -13.35 25.04
C GLY A 2 -13.98 -14.32 23.87
N LEU A 3 -14.67 -15.47 23.91
CA LEU A 3 -14.57 -16.52 22.87
C LEU A 3 -14.91 -15.97 21.47
N ILE A 4 -15.77 -14.96 21.38
CA ILE A 4 -16.16 -14.27 20.14
C ILE A 4 -15.00 -13.47 19.52
N GLN A 5 -14.13 -12.86 20.34
CA GLN A 5 -13.00 -12.08 19.83
C GLN A 5 -11.99 -12.96 19.09
N GLN A 6 -11.93 -14.25 19.44
CA GLN A 6 -11.07 -15.23 18.79
C GLN A 6 -11.60 -15.69 17.43
N ILE A 7 -12.86 -15.37 17.09
CA ILE A 7 -13.48 -15.71 15.80
C ILE A 7 -13.17 -14.64 14.74
N ILE A 8 -12.88 -13.40 15.18
CA ILE A 8 -12.68 -12.25 14.28
C ILE A 8 -11.45 -12.46 13.36
N PRO A 9 -10.27 -12.89 13.84
CA PRO A 9 -9.13 -13.12 12.94
C PRO A 9 -9.31 -14.27 11.94
N PRO A 10 -9.82 -15.45 12.34
CA PRO A 10 -10.19 -16.50 11.38
C PRO A 10 -11.19 -16.02 10.32
N PHE A 11 -12.16 -15.15 10.69
CA PHE A 11 -13.06 -14.55 9.73
C PHE A 11 -12.33 -13.65 8.72
N GLY A 12 -11.37 -12.83 9.16
CA GLY A 12 -10.54 -12.03 8.25
C GLY A 12 -9.74 -12.87 7.26
N LEU A 13 -9.26 -14.04 7.70
CA LEU A 13 -8.58 -15.00 6.82
C LEU A 13 -9.53 -15.58 5.76
N LEU A 14 -10.74 -15.99 6.17
CA LEU A 14 -11.76 -16.49 5.25
C LEU A 14 -12.22 -15.40 4.26
N LEU A 15 -12.40 -14.17 4.74
CA LEU A 15 -12.79 -13.03 3.93
C LEU A 15 -11.71 -12.71 2.89
N SER A 16 -10.43 -12.66 3.29
CA SER A 16 -9.33 -12.43 2.35
C SER A 16 -9.17 -13.55 1.33
N ALA A 17 -9.37 -14.82 1.72
CA ALA A 17 -9.38 -15.96 0.80
C ALA A 17 -10.54 -15.87 -0.22
N PHE A 18 -11.74 -15.49 0.24
CA PHE A 18 -12.91 -15.31 -0.62
C PHE A 18 -12.72 -14.16 -1.62
N ILE A 19 -12.10 -13.06 -1.18
CA ILE A 19 -11.80 -11.91 -2.04
C ILE A 19 -10.72 -12.26 -3.06
N LEU A 20 -9.70 -13.03 -2.66
CA LEU A 20 -8.71 -13.58 -3.59
C LEU A 20 -9.37 -14.49 -4.65
N PHE A 21 -10.31 -15.34 -4.25
CA PHE A 21 -11.09 -16.16 -5.18
C PHE A 21 -11.87 -15.28 -6.16
N GLU A 22 -12.62 -14.29 -5.68
CA GLU A 22 -13.38 -13.37 -6.54
C GLU A 22 -12.49 -12.62 -7.53
N ASP A 23 -11.36 -12.10 -7.06
CA ASP A 23 -10.43 -11.39 -7.92
C ASP A 23 -9.78 -12.32 -8.96
N PHE A 24 -9.51 -13.57 -8.60
CA PHE A 24 -8.96 -14.55 -9.53
C PHE A 24 -9.94 -14.90 -10.66
N PHE A 25 -11.20 -15.19 -10.31
CA PHE A 25 -12.23 -15.67 -11.24
C PHE A 25 -12.96 -14.55 -11.99
N TYR A 26 -13.28 -13.45 -11.32
CA TYR A 26 -14.08 -12.35 -11.89
C TYR A 26 -13.24 -11.11 -12.23
N LYS A 27 -11.95 -11.08 -11.89
CA LYS A 27 -11.03 -9.94 -12.14
C LYS A 27 -11.51 -8.62 -11.53
N LYS A 28 -12.44 -8.70 -10.58
CA LYS A 28 -13.05 -7.54 -9.94
C LYS A 28 -13.53 -7.93 -8.56
N ILE A 29 -13.16 -7.12 -7.58
CA ILE A 29 -13.68 -7.24 -6.21
C ILE A 29 -14.97 -6.42 -6.12
N ARG A 30 -16.08 -7.10 -5.86
CA ARG A 30 -17.40 -6.48 -5.70
C ARG A 30 -17.49 -5.69 -4.39
N ASN A 31 -17.97 -4.45 -4.45
CA ASN A 31 -18.09 -3.59 -3.26
C ASN A 31 -19.04 -4.20 -2.21
N GLU A 32 -20.04 -4.95 -2.66
CA GLU A 32 -21.02 -5.66 -1.83
C GLU A 32 -20.34 -6.64 -0.86
N ILE A 33 -19.26 -7.31 -1.30
CA ILE A 33 -18.49 -8.24 -0.48
C ILE A 33 -17.75 -7.47 0.61
N ILE A 34 -17.13 -6.34 0.27
CA ILE A 34 -16.42 -5.48 1.22
C ILE A 34 -17.39 -4.92 2.27
N TYR A 35 -18.56 -4.42 1.84
CA TYR A 35 -19.59 -3.91 2.76
C TYR A 35 -20.17 -5.00 3.66
N SER A 36 -20.38 -6.20 3.12
CA SER A 36 -20.78 -7.37 3.91
C SER A 36 -19.71 -7.72 4.95
N GLY A 37 -18.43 -7.65 4.56
CA GLY A 37 -17.31 -7.81 5.49
C GLY A 37 -17.35 -6.80 6.64
N PHE A 38 -17.52 -5.50 6.36
CA PHE A 38 -17.67 -4.47 7.39
C PHE A 38 -18.85 -4.76 8.34
N ALA A 39 -20.01 -5.12 7.77
CA ALA A 39 -21.21 -5.41 8.55
C ALA A 39 -21.01 -6.62 9.48
N ILE A 40 -20.40 -7.71 8.97
CA ILE A 40 -20.13 -8.90 9.77
C ILE A 40 -19.12 -8.60 10.88
N VAL A 41 -18.02 -7.90 10.58
CA VAL A 41 -17.02 -7.54 11.61
C VAL A 41 -17.67 -6.67 12.69
N PHE A 42 -18.45 -5.65 12.30
CA PHE A 42 -19.18 -4.82 13.27
C PHE A 42 -20.11 -5.66 14.15
N LEU A 43 -20.87 -6.59 13.57
CA LEU A 43 -21.74 -7.50 14.32
C LEU A 43 -20.96 -8.38 15.30
N LEU A 44 -19.79 -8.91 14.90
CA LEU A 44 -18.93 -9.70 15.79
C LEU A 44 -18.45 -8.87 17.00
N PHE A 45 -18.04 -7.61 16.78
CA PHE A 45 -17.66 -6.71 17.87
C PHE A 45 -18.86 -6.32 18.76
N LEU A 46 -20.04 -6.09 18.18
CA LEU A 46 -21.26 -5.81 18.91
C LEU A 46 -21.66 -7.00 19.81
N VAL A 47 -21.66 -8.20 19.26
CA VAL A 47 -21.96 -9.44 20.00
C VAL A 47 -20.92 -9.69 21.09
N SER A 48 -19.63 -9.44 20.82
CA SER A 48 -18.58 -9.47 21.86
C SER A 48 -18.87 -8.48 22.98
N SER A 49 -19.28 -7.25 22.67
CA SER A 49 -19.63 -6.24 23.66
C SER A 49 -20.81 -6.65 24.55
N ILE A 50 -21.83 -7.29 23.97
CA ILE A 50 -23.00 -7.80 24.71
C ILE A 50 -22.58 -8.95 25.64
N VAL A 51 -21.81 -9.92 25.13
CA VAL A 51 -21.38 -11.10 25.90
C VAL A 51 -20.43 -10.72 27.02
N ASP A 52 -19.47 -9.83 26.76
CA ASP A 52 -18.51 -9.35 27.76
C ASP A 52 -19.14 -8.32 28.72
N ARG A 53 -20.41 -7.94 28.50
CA ARG A 53 -21.13 -6.86 29.23
C ARG A 53 -20.30 -5.57 29.33
N SER A 54 -19.58 -5.26 28.25
CA SER A 54 -18.61 -4.17 28.20
C SER A 54 -18.69 -3.46 26.86
N PHE A 55 -18.62 -2.13 26.89
CA PHE A 55 -18.57 -1.32 25.67
C PHE A 55 -17.18 -1.32 25.03
N LEU A 56 -16.19 -1.94 25.69
CA LEU A 56 -14.79 -1.91 25.27
C LEU A 56 -14.55 -2.50 23.87
N PRO A 57 -15.06 -3.70 23.49
CA PRO A 57 -14.89 -4.22 22.13
C PRO A 57 -15.39 -3.24 21.06
N LEU A 58 -16.57 -2.64 21.28
CA LEU A 58 -17.13 -1.67 20.35
C LEU A 58 -16.30 -0.38 20.27
N GLN A 59 -15.75 0.12 21.38
CA GLN A 59 -14.80 1.25 21.36
C GLN A 59 -13.56 0.93 20.55
N VAL A 60 -12.98 -0.27 20.74
CA VAL A 60 -11.82 -0.73 19.98
C VAL A 60 -12.15 -0.81 18.49
N PHE A 61 -13.33 -1.33 18.12
CA PHE A 61 -13.80 -1.34 16.74
C PHE A 61 -13.80 0.06 16.14
N PHE A 62 -14.39 1.05 16.80
CA PHE A 62 -14.46 2.42 16.26
C PHE A 62 -13.09 3.09 16.14
N ILE A 63 -12.20 2.90 17.13
CA ILE A 63 -10.83 3.41 17.06
C ILE A 63 -10.08 2.77 15.88
N ARG A 64 -10.17 1.45 15.73
CA ARG A 64 -9.59 0.72 14.58
C ARG A 64 -10.18 1.20 13.26
N PHE A 65 -11.49 1.38 13.20
CA PHE A 65 -12.21 1.85 12.02
C PHE A 65 -11.70 3.21 11.57
N ILE A 66 -11.54 4.16 12.51
CA ILE A 66 -11.01 5.50 12.20
C ILE A 66 -9.56 5.40 11.73
N ILE A 67 -8.68 4.70 12.46
CA ILE A 67 -7.25 4.65 12.14
C ILE A 67 -7.01 3.93 10.81
N ALA A 68 -7.60 2.74 10.62
CA ALA A 68 -7.48 1.98 9.39
C ALA A 68 -8.08 2.76 8.20
N GLY A 69 -9.20 3.46 8.42
CA GLY A 69 -9.82 4.32 7.41
C GLY A 69 -8.91 5.48 6.99
N LEU A 70 -8.29 6.16 7.95
CA LEU A 70 -7.32 7.22 7.67
C LEU A 70 -6.12 6.70 6.87
N VAL A 71 -5.52 5.58 7.29
CA VAL A 71 -4.40 4.96 6.56
C VAL A 71 -4.82 4.58 5.13
N SER A 72 -6.00 4.00 4.96
CA SER A 72 -6.56 3.62 3.66
C SER A 72 -6.75 4.83 2.74
N VAL A 73 -7.36 5.90 3.26
CA VAL A 73 -7.59 7.14 2.51
C VAL A 73 -6.25 7.79 2.13
N ILE A 74 -5.26 7.80 3.02
CA ILE A 74 -3.93 8.32 2.73
C ILE A 74 -3.26 7.53 1.60
N LEU A 75 -3.31 6.19 1.64
CA LEU A 75 -2.75 5.34 0.59
C LEU A 75 -3.45 5.54 -0.76
N TRP A 76 -4.77 5.71 -0.75
CA TRP A 76 -5.54 6.02 -1.95
C TRP A 76 -5.24 7.41 -2.53
N VAL A 77 -5.29 8.47 -1.70
CA VAL A 77 -5.06 9.87 -2.13
C VAL A 77 -3.62 10.08 -2.60
N SER A 78 -2.65 9.38 -2.00
CA SER A 78 -1.27 9.35 -2.47
C SER A 78 -1.08 8.57 -3.78
N LYS A 79 -2.16 8.00 -4.34
CA LYS A 79 -2.18 7.10 -5.50
C LYS A 79 -1.44 5.79 -5.27
N GLY A 80 -1.07 5.50 -4.02
CA GLY A 80 -0.37 4.30 -3.58
C GLY A 80 -1.22 3.03 -3.61
N TRP A 81 -2.55 3.13 -3.72
CA TRP A 81 -3.47 2.02 -3.93
C TRP A 81 -4.69 2.45 -4.76
N SER A 82 -5.35 1.49 -5.40
CA SER A 82 -6.68 1.71 -5.97
C SER A 82 -7.70 1.94 -4.85
N ALA A 83 -8.85 2.54 -5.18
CA ALA A 83 -9.94 2.71 -4.22
C ALA A 83 -10.45 1.35 -3.69
N GLY A 84 -10.41 0.29 -4.51
CA GLY A 84 -10.79 -1.07 -4.11
C GLY A 84 -9.83 -1.63 -3.06
N ASP A 85 -8.52 -1.56 -3.32
CA ASP A 85 -7.48 -2.05 -2.42
C ASP A 85 -7.47 -1.32 -1.07
N ALA A 86 -7.70 0.01 -1.09
CA ALA A 86 -7.82 0.80 0.12
C ALA A 86 -9.01 0.36 0.99
N LYS A 87 -10.18 0.11 0.39
CA LYS A 87 -11.34 -0.40 1.14
C LYS A 87 -11.11 -1.83 1.65
N LEU A 88 -10.42 -2.66 0.86
CA LEU A 88 -10.05 -4.02 1.25
C LEU A 88 -9.12 -4.03 2.47
N PHE A 89 -8.07 -3.19 2.45
CA PHE A 89 -7.20 -3.01 3.61
C PHE A 89 -7.98 -2.59 4.84
N TRP A 90 -8.88 -1.61 4.68
CA TRP A 90 -9.69 -1.10 5.78
C TRP A 90 -10.49 -2.21 6.46
N VAL A 91 -11.23 -3.02 5.71
CA VAL A 91 -12.04 -4.10 6.29
C VAL A 91 -11.17 -5.20 6.91
N LEU A 92 -10.06 -5.58 6.28
CA LEU A 92 -9.15 -6.60 6.81
C LEU A 92 -8.42 -6.13 8.07
N ALA A 93 -8.05 -4.86 8.15
CA ALA A 93 -7.41 -4.25 9.32
C ALA A 93 -8.32 -4.26 10.57
N LEU A 94 -9.64 -4.32 10.38
CA LEU A 94 -10.61 -4.49 11.48
C LEU A 94 -10.66 -5.91 12.02
N CYS A 95 -10.17 -6.89 11.26
CA CYS A 95 -10.23 -8.30 11.61
C CYS A 95 -9.06 -8.74 12.52
N PHE A 96 -8.13 -7.86 12.88
CA PHE A 96 -7.03 -8.22 13.78
C PHE A 96 -7.46 -8.33 15.24
N GLN A 97 -6.72 -9.14 15.98
CA GLN A 97 -6.96 -9.41 17.39
C GLN A 97 -6.83 -8.12 18.23
N ILE A 98 -7.59 -8.04 19.32
CA ILE A 98 -7.55 -6.90 20.25
C ILE A 98 -6.37 -7.06 21.21
N GLU A 99 -5.16 -6.73 20.76
CA GLU A 99 -3.98 -6.76 21.64
C GLU A 99 -3.67 -5.37 22.18
N GLY A 100 -4.43 -5.01 23.21
CA GLY A 100 -4.25 -3.76 23.96
C GLY A 100 -5.30 -2.69 23.66
N MET A 101 -5.53 -1.85 24.68
CA MET A 101 -6.55 -0.78 24.66
C MET A 101 -5.98 0.57 24.19
N GLY A 102 -4.74 0.59 23.71
CA GLY A 102 -4.06 1.82 23.32
C GLY A 102 -4.22 2.12 21.83
N VAL A 103 -4.54 3.37 21.50
CA VAL A 103 -4.48 3.91 20.12
C VAL A 103 -3.15 3.54 19.44
N ILE A 104 -2.05 3.51 20.20
CA ILE A 104 -0.71 3.16 19.70
C ILE A 104 -0.59 1.67 19.37
N SER A 105 -1.07 0.73 20.20
CA SER A 105 -0.95 -0.70 19.84
C SER A 105 -1.85 -1.03 18.66
N ILE A 106 -3.07 -0.47 18.62
CA ILE A 106 -3.96 -0.58 17.46
C ILE A 106 -3.27 -0.10 16.18
N PHE A 107 -2.63 1.07 16.22
CA PHE A 107 -1.90 1.59 15.07
C PHE A 107 -0.71 0.70 14.69
N ASN A 108 0.04 0.21 15.67
CA ASN A 108 1.17 -0.68 15.41
C ASN A 108 0.72 -1.97 14.71
N GLU A 109 -0.39 -2.58 15.13
CA GLU A 109 -0.94 -3.77 14.46
C GLU A 109 -1.36 -3.47 13.01
N ILE A 110 -2.09 -2.38 12.79
CA ILE A 110 -2.48 -1.94 11.43
C ILE A 110 -1.23 -1.70 10.57
N PHE A 111 -0.18 -1.13 11.17
CA PHE A 111 1.08 -0.88 10.50
C PHE A 111 1.86 -2.17 10.20
N ILE A 112 1.92 -3.11 11.14
CA ILE A 112 2.52 -4.44 10.94
C ILE A 112 1.81 -5.15 9.79
N PHE A 113 0.48 -5.12 9.77
CA PHE A 113 -0.31 -5.65 8.65
C PHE A 113 0.07 -5.00 7.32
N LEU A 114 0.14 -3.67 7.29
CA LEU A 114 0.56 -2.93 6.11
C LEU A 114 1.93 -3.41 5.61
N VAL A 115 2.94 -3.51 6.50
CA VAL A 115 4.27 -3.99 6.14
C VAL A 115 4.23 -5.42 5.62
N ASN A 116 3.48 -6.30 6.30
CA ASN A 116 3.37 -7.71 5.93
C ASN A 116 2.71 -7.92 4.56
N ILE A 117 1.83 -7.02 4.11
CA ILE A 117 1.32 -7.02 2.73
C ILE A 117 2.46 -6.74 1.73
N PHE A 118 3.35 -5.81 2.04
CA PHE A 118 4.43 -5.43 1.13
C PHE A 118 5.63 -6.38 1.15
N ILE A 119 5.90 -7.09 2.25
CA ILE A 119 6.99 -8.09 2.30
C ILE A 119 6.98 -9.05 1.11
N PRO A 120 5.87 -9.76 0.77
CA PRO A 120 5.82 -10.65 -0.39
C PRO A 120 5.81 -9.92 -1.74
N VAL A 121 5.33 -8.67 -1.78
CA VAL A 121 5.35 -7.83 -2.99
C VAL A 121 6.79 -7.53 -3.40
N ILE A 122 7.66 -7.19 -2.44
CA ILE A 122 9.02 -6.72 -2.70
C ILE A 122 9.85 -7.70 -3.54
N PRO A 123 9.99 -9.00 -3.19
CA PRO A 123 10.73 -9.96 -4.00
C PRO A 123 10.17 -10.13 -5.42
N VAL A 124 8.85 -10.21 -5.57
CA VAL A 124 8.20 -10.40 -6.89
C VAL A 124 8.52 -9.23 -7.81
N LEU A 125 8.39 -8.02 -7.29
CA LEU A 125 8.67 -6.80 -8.04
C LEU A 125 10.18 -6.61 -8.28
N LEU A 126 11.06 -7.03 -7.36
CA LEU A 126 12.52 -7.02 -7.60
C LEU A 126 12.89 -8.00 -8.72
N ILE A 127 12.30 -9.20 -8.73
CA ILE A 127 12.51 -10.20 -9.78
C ILE A 127 12.01 -9.68 -11.12
N SER A 128 10.85 -9.01 -11.16
CA SER A 128 10.33 -8.44 -12.42
C SER A 128 11.22 -7.31 -12.93
N LEU A 129 11.66 -6.39 -12.06
CA LEU A 129 12.60 -5.32 -12.42
C LEU A 129 13.92 -5.86 -12.94
N ILE A 130 14.49 -6.88 -12.29
CA ILE A 130 15.73 -7.53 -12.74
C ILE A 130 15.50 -8.22 -14.09
N SER A 131 14.41 -8.97 -14.24
CA SER A 131 14.06 -9.66 -15.48
C SER A 131 13.94 -8.69 -16.66
N ASP A 132 13.22 -7.58 -16.47
CA ASP A 132 13.05 -6.57 -17.51
C ASP A 132 14.31 -5.75 -17.76
N SER A 133 15.13 -5.52 -16.72
CA SER A 133 16.45 -4.92 -16.88
C SER A 133 17.38 -5.82 -17.68
N ILE A 134 17.34 -7.14 -17.49
CA ILE A 134 18.12 -8.11 -18.28
C ILE A 134 17.63 -8.13 -19.73
N LYS A 135 16.31 -8.15 -19.97
CA LYS A 135 15.74 -8.06 -21.31
C LYS A 135 16.18 -6.79 -22.03
N ARG A 136 16.17 -5.65 -21.32
CA ARG A 136 16.59 -4.34 -21.87
C ARG A 136 18.09 -4.18 -21.99
N ALA A 137 18.90 -4.75 -21.10
CA ALA A 137 20.36 -4.74 -21.21
C ALA A 137 20.86 -5.41 -22.49
N LYS A 138 20.09 -6.40 -23.00
CA LYS A 138 20.33 -7.00 -24.33
C LYS A 138 20.04 -6.04 -25.50
N LEU A 139 19.28 -4.97 -25.27
CA LEU A 139 18.86 -3.99 -26.27
C LEU A 139 19.59 -2.64 -26.15
N SER A 140 20.00 -2.23 -24.93
CA SER A 140 20.65 -0.93 -24.65
C SER A 140 21.33 -0.95 -23.26
N LYS A 141 22.66 -0.78 -23.19
CA LYS A 141 23.42 -0.71 -21.92
C LYS A 141 23.21 0.59 -21.15
N VAL A 142 22.80 1.66 -21.83
CA VAL A 142 22.74 3.03 -21.26
C VAL A 142 21.52 3.23 -20.35
N ASP A 143 20.40 2.56 -20.65
CA ASP A 143 19.16 2.74 -19.88
C ASP A 143 19.17 2.03 -18.52
N VAL A 144 19.91 0.93 -18.40
CA VAL A 144 20.01 0.16 -17.14
C VAL A 144 20.75 0.96 -16.08
N ILE A 145 21.87 1.60 -16.43
CA ILE A 145 22.66 2.41 -15.50
C ILE A 145 21.86 3.62 -15.01
N LYS A 146 21.08 4.25 -15.90
CA LYS A 146 20.22 5.38 -15.54
C LYS A 146 19.14 4.94 -14.54
N THR A 147 18.50 3.80 -14.77
CA THR A 147 17.45 3.25 -13.89
C THR A 147 18.00 2.89 -12.51
N VAL A 148 19.14 2.20 -12.44
CA VAL A 148 19.81 1.85 -11.17
C VAL A 148 20.22 3.11 -10.40
N ARG A 149 20.72 4.14 -11.10
CA ARG A 149 21.10 5.41 -10.48
C ARG A 149 19.91 6.15 -9.87
N GLU A 150 18.77 6.19 -10.54
CA GLU A 150 17.55 6.82 -10.00
C GLU A 150 17.01 6.04 -8.79
N LEU A 151 17.05 4.70 -8.82
CA LEU A 151 16.73 3.87 -7.65
C LEU A 151 17.65 4.17 -6.46
N LEU A 152 18.97 4.22 -6.68
CA LEU A 152 19.95 4.52 -5.62
C LEU A 152 19.76 5.92 -5.03
N LYS A 153 19.50 6.93 -5.87
CA LYS A 153 19.15 8.28 -5.40
C LYS A 153 17.90 8.25 -4.53
N GLY A 154 16.87 7.54 -4.97
CA GLY A 154 15.64 7.36 -4.23
C GLY A 154 15.85 6.80 -2.81
N ILE A 155 16.64 5.74 -2.72
CA ILE A 155 17.02 5.11 -1.45
C ILE A 155 17.82 6.09 -0.57
N LEU A 156 18.75 6.85 -1.15
CA LEU A 156 19.55 7.84 -0.40
C LEU A 156 18.69 8.99 0.15
N VAL A 157 17.71 9.50 -0.62
CA VAL A 157 16.75 10.52 -0.14
C VAL A 157 15.89 9.97 0.98
N ALA A 158 15.43 8.72 0.87
CA ALA A 158 14.66 8.05 1.93
C ALA A 158 15.39 8.12 3.27
N ILE A 159 16.66 7.70 3.24
CA ILE A 159 17.55 7.65 4.39
C ILE A 159 17.78 9.07 4.94
N ALA A 160 17.97 10.05 4.05
CA ALA A 160 18.14 11.44 4.46
C ALA A 160 16.94 11.99 5.23
N MET A 161 15.75 11.84 4.64
CA MET A 161 14.51 12.39 5.18
C MET A 161 14.11 11.76 6.51
N MET A 162 14.35 10.46 6.63
CA MET A 162 14.16 9.68 7.84
C MET A 162 14.98 10.20 9.02
N LEU A 163 16.23 10.55 8.80
CA LEU A 163 17.12 11.08 9.84
C LEU A 163 16.78 12.54 10.19
N ILE A 164 16.34 13.36 9.23
CA ILE A 164 15.81 14.71 9.50
C ILE A 164 14.56 14.64 10.37
N SER A 165 13.61 13.79 10.01
CA SER A 165 12.35 13.62 10.74
C SER A 165 12.58 13.17 12.19
N ARG A 166 13.62 12.36 12.42
CA ARG A 166 14.04 11.91 13.74
C ARG A 166 14.66 13.03 14.57
N VAL A 167 15.43 13.94 13.98
CA VAL A 167 15.94 15.09 14.75
C VAL A 167 14.84 16.07 15.10
N ILE A 168 13.87 16.28 14.20
CA ILE A 168 12.67 17.03 14.55
C ILE A 168 11.98 16.37 15.75
N TYR A 169 11.82 15.04 15.76
CA TYR A 169 11.29 14.31 16.90
C TYR A 169 12.12 14.47 18.19
N LEU A 170 13.45 14.32 18.10
CA LEU A 170 14.33 14.35 19.28
C LEU A 170 14.60 15.75 19.81
N ASN A 171 14.44 16.81 19.01
CA ASN A 171 14.61 18.20 19.47
C ASN A 171 13.28 18.86 19.87
N PHE A 172 12.15 18.50 19.26
CA PHE A 172 10.86 19.13 19.58
C PHE A 172 9.93 18.27 20.44
N LEU A 173 9.94 16.94 20.29
CA LEU A 173 8.94 16.05 20.89
C LEU A 173 9.49 15.23 22.08
N SER A 174 10.81 15.16 22.25
CA SER A 174 11.47 14.46 23.36
C SER A 174 11.23 15.07 24.75
N HIS A 175 10.82 16.34 24.81
CA HIS A 175 10.52 17.05 26.06
C HIS A 175 9.09 16.79 26.56
N LEU A 176 8.30 15.99 25.83
CA LEU A 176 6.93 15.64 26.18
C LEU A 176 6.85 14.21 26.76
N PRO A 177 5.90 13.92 27.68
CA PRO A 177 5.87 12.69 28.47
C PRO A 177 5.76 11.39 27.62
N GLN A 178 6.63 10.42 27.89
CA GLN A 178 7.06 9.28 27.05
C GLN A 178 6.01 8.31 26.45
N GLY A 179 4.70 8.51 26.56
CA GLY A 179 3.69 7.50 26.20
C GLY A 179 2.88 7.74 24.93
N ARG A 180 2.76 8.98 24.42
CA ARG A 180 1.71 9.35 23.45
C ARG A 180 2.20 9.80 22.07
N TYR A 181 3.51 9.92 21.87
CA TYR A 181 4.05 10.78 20.79
C TYR A 181 4.70 10.04 19.61
N ASN A 182 4.87 8.71 19.69
CA ASN A 182 5.42 7.93 18.57
C ASN A 182 4.51 7.96 17.34
N LEU A 183 3.20 8.08 17.53
CA LEU A 183 2.23 8.01 16.45
C LEU A 183 2.09 9.35 15.71
N ILE A 184 2.01 10.47 16.45
CA ILE A 184 2.00 11.81 15.85
C ILE A 184 3.32 12.08 15.15
N SER A 185 4.45 11.66 15.73
CA SER A 185 5.75 11.81 15.07
C SER A 185 5.90 10.92 13.85
N MET A 186 5.47 9.65 13.90
CA MET A 186 5.46 8.77 12.72
C MET A 186 4.56 9.31 11.61
N LEU A 187 3.38 9.82 11.93
CA LEU A 187 2.47 10.43 10.95
C LEU A 187 3.05 11.72 10.36
N ILE A 188 3.64 12.61 11.17
CA ILE A 188 4.30 13.83 10.68
C ILE A 188 5.52 13.47 9.83
N THR A 189 6.34 12.51 10.26
CA THR A 189 7.46 11.97 9.50
C THR A 189 6.99 11.41 8.16
N PHE A 190 5.91 10.61 8.16
CA PHE A 190 5.30 10.04 6.98
C PHE A 190 4.76 11.12 6.02
N PHE A 191 4.07 12.13 6.55
CA PHE A 191 3.53 13.28 5.79
C PHE A 191 4.64 14.18 5.22
N LEU A 192 5.69 14.44 5.99
CA LEU A 192 6.84 15.22 5.54
C LEU A 192 7.62 14.46 4.47
N ILE A 193 7.89 13.17 4.68
CA ILE A 193 8.53 12.30 3.68
C ILE A 193 7.70 12.28 2.39
N SER A 194 6.39 12.04 2.47
CA SER A 194 5.53 11.96 1.28
C SER A 194 5.35 13.31 0.58
N SER A 195 5.24 14.43 1.30
CA SER A 195 5.10 15.76 0.71
C SER A 195 6.40 16.26 0.08
N ILE A 196 7.54 15.97 0.70
CA ILE A 196 8.84 16.47 0.25
C ILE A 196 9.40 15.67 -0.93
N LEU A 197 9.14 14.37 -1.01
CA LEU A 197 9.43 13.59 -2.22
C LEU A 197 8.74 14.15 -3.48
N ARG A 198 7.62 14.88 -3.34
CA ARG A 198 6.96 15.59 -4.43
C ARG A 198 7.71 16.86 -4.88
N ILE A 199 8.49 17.46 -3.98
CA ILE A 199 9.26 18.70 -4.19
C ILE A 199 10.65 18.39 -4.78
N PHE A 200 11.16 17.16 -4.62
CA PHE A 200 12.55 16.78 -4.90
C PHE A 200 12.86 16.35 -6.35
N ASN A 201 12.05 16.75 -7.33
CA ASN A 201 12.46 16.70 -8.75
C ASN A 201 13.60 17.70 -9.09
N ASN A 202 14.12 18.45 -8.11
CA ASN A 202 15.17 19.44 -8.27
C ASN A 202 16.46 19.06 -7.50
N VAL A 203 17.56 18.86 -8.24
CA VAL A 203 18.89 18.46 -7.72
C VAL A 203 19.42 19.39 -6.62
N ARG A 204 19.04 20.68 -6.62
CA ARG A 204 19.47 21.62 -5.57
C ARG A 204 18.85 21.30 -4.21
N MET A 205 17.61 20.82 -4.18
CA MET A 205 16.93 20.44 -2.94
C MET A 205 17.54 19.15 -2.35
N TYR A 206 18.02 18.24 -3.21
CA TYR A 206 18.76 17.04 -2.80
C TYR A 206 19.99 17.36 -1.94
N ILE A 207 20.82 18.30 -2.41
CA ILE A 207 22.04 18.71 -1.70
C ILE A 207 21.72 19.35 -0.34
N ILE A 208 20.67 20.17 -0.29
CA ILE A 208 20.20 20.79 0.95
C ILE A 208 19.69 19.72 1.94
N GLY A 209 18.88 18.77 1.47
CA GLY A 209 18.43 17.64 2.30
C GLY A 209 19.59 16.80 2.84
N LEU A 210 20.63 16.55 2.03
CA LEU A 210 21.80 15.78 2.43
C LEU A 210 22.72 16.54 3.41
N ALA A 211 22.80 17.87 3.30
CA ALA A 211 23.51 18.70 4.28
C ALA A 211 22.79 18.71 5.64
N ILE A 212 21.46 18.86 5.62
CA ILE A 212 20.63 18.81 6.84
C ILE A 212 20.71 17.41 7.48
N LEU A 213 20.77 16.35 6.67
CA LEU A 213 21.00 14.98 7.12
C LEU A 213 22.30 14.83 7.92
N ILE A 214 23.42 15.25 7.33
CA ILE A 214 24.75 15.09 7.94
C ILE A 214 24.84 15.86 9.26
N LEU A 215 24.32 17.09 9.27
CA LEU A 215 24.26 17.92 10.47
C LEU A 215 23.41 17.25 11.58
N ASN A 216 22.32 16.61 11.19
CA ASN A 216 21.42 15.91 12.10
C ASN A 216 22.05 14.64 12.70
N ILE A 217 22.75 13.84 11.89
CA ILE A 217 23.50 12.66 12.41
C ILE A 217 24.56 13.11 13.41
N ALA A 218 25.27 14.21 13.11
CA ALA A 218 26.29 14.77 14.00
C ALA A 218 25.69 15.22 15.34
N MET A 219 24.56 15.95 15.32
CA MET A 219 23.85 16.37 16.53
C MET A 219 23.36 15.17 17.36
N LEU A 220 22.84 14.14 16.71
CA LEU A 220 22.38 12.93 17.37
C LEU A 220 23.51 12.13 18.02
N TYR A 221 24.64 12.00 17.31
CA TYR A 221 25.85 11.35 17.83
C TYR A 221 26.35 12.04 19.10
N LEU A 222 26.33 13.38 19.12
CA LEU A 222 26.72 14.18 20.28
C LEU A 222 25.80 13.98 21.50
N GLN A 223 24.50 13.73 21.28
CA GLN A 223 23.51 13.68 22.37
C GLN A 223 23.34 12.29 23.01
N TYR A 224 23.52 11.20 22.26
CA TYR A 224 23.13 9.84 22.72
C TYR A 224 24.22 8.76 22.59
N GLY A 225 25.42 9.10 22.07
CA GLY A 225 26.55 8.16 21.99
C GLY A 225 26.28 6.90 21.16
N LEU A 226 26.86 5.74 21.50
CA LEU A 226 26.76 4.49 20.72
C LEU A 226 25.35 3.84 20.75
N ASN A 227 24.48 4.19 21.71
CA ASN A 227 23.09 3.73 21.76
C ASN A 227 22.21 4.34 20.65
N LEU A 228 22.76 5.29 19.86
CA LEU A 228 22.14 5.80 18.64
C LEU A 228 21.78 4.71 17.65
N PHE A 229 22.67 3.72 17.48
CA PHE A 229 22.58 2.76 16.39
C PHE A 229 21.35 1.86 16.52
N ALA A 230 21.07 1.35 17.72
CA ALA A 230 19.92 0.48 17.96
C ALA A 230 18.58 1.20 17.76
N GLN A 231 18.48 2.47 18.17
CA GLN A 231 17.24 3.23 18.01
C GLN A 231 17.09 3.81 16.60
N ILE A 232 18.18 4.23 15.94
CA ILE A 232 18.17 4.63 14.52
C ILE A 232 17.68 3.46 13.70
N TYR A 233 18.19 2.25 13.93
CA TYR A 233 17.82 1.06 13.19
C TYR A 233 16.29 0.81 13.09
N SER A 234 15.54 0.89 14.20
CA SER A 234 14.11 0.55 14.21
C SER A 234 13.22 1.55 13.45
N ILE A 235 13.42 2.86 13.64
CA ILE A 235 12.67 3.90 12.92
C ILE A 235 13.17 4.01 11.47
N SER A 236 14.44 3.65 11.24
CA SER A 236 15.03 3.74 9.91
C SER A 236 14.49 2.70 8.95
N ILE A 237 14.30 1.48 9.45
CA ILE A 237 13.67 0.41 8.69
C ILE A 237 12.26 0.83 8.25
N LEU A 238 11.49 1.46 9.12
CA LEU A 238 10.12 1.90 8.84
C LEU A 238 10.03 2.91 7.69
N ALA A 239 10.84 3.96 7.75
CA ALA A 239 10.85 5.02 6.74
C ALA A 239 11.51 4.57 5.43
N VAL A 240 12.57 3.74 5.51
CA VAL A 240 13.13 3.07 4.33
C VAL A 240 12.07 2.20 3.68
N ILE A 241 11.30 1.42 4.44
CA ILE A 241 10.20 0.61 3.89
C ILE A 241 9.15 1.50 3.23
N VAL A 242 8.72 2.60 3.84
CA VAL A 242 7.70 3.49 3.25
C VAL A 242 8.19 4.18 1.96
N VAL A 243 9.40 4.73 1.97
CA VAL A 243 9.94 5.41 0.78
C VAL A 243 10.32 4.39 -0.28
N PHE A 244 10.85 3.24 0.12
CA PHE A 244 11.06 2.11 -0.77
C PHE A 244 9.73 1.73 -1.40
N ILE A 245 8.68 1.44 -0.62
CA ILE A 245 7.33 1.14 -1.12
C ILE A 245 6.88 2.21 -2.11
N ARG A 246 7.02 3.51 -1.82
CA ARG A 246 6.59 4.55 -2.76
C ARG A 246 7.40 4.58 -4.05
N ILE A 247 8.73 4.67 -3.94
CA ILE A 247 9.63 4.76 -5.11
C ILE A 247 9.51 3.51 -5.95
N PHE A 248 9.40 2.38 -5.28
CA PHE A 248 9.19 1.07 -5.88
C PHE A 248 7.81 0.98 -6.52
N TYR A 249 6.75 1.45 -5.88
CA TYR A 249 5.39 1.49 -6.44
C TYR A 249 5.31 2.39 -7.67
N GLU A 250 5.85 3.62 -7.61
CA GLU A 250 5.93 4.54 -8.76
C GLU A 250 6.82 3.98 -9.90
N SER A 251 7.93 3.31 -9.56
CA SER A 251 8.86 2.73 -10.53
C SER A 251 8.47 1.34 -11.03
N VAL A 252 7.46 0.70 -10.45
CA VAL A 252 7.06 -0.66 -10.84
C VAL A 252 5.69 -0.67 -11.51
N LEU A 253 4.72 0.10 -11.02
CA LEU A 253 3.42 0.22 -11.72
C LEU A 253 3.56 0.84 -13.11
N LYS A 254 4.52 1.75 -13.30
CA LYS A 254 4.78 2.31 -14.63
C LYS A 254 5.19 1.23 -15.65
N TYR A 255 5.72 0.09 -15.20
CA TYR A 255 6.29 -0.92 -16.11
C TYR A 255 5.58 -2.27 -16.08
N LEU A 256 4.92 -2.64 -14.98
CA LEU A 256 4.15 -3.90 -14.91
C LEU A 256 2.75 -3.80 -15.49
N ASP A 257 2.23 -2.58 -15.63
CA ASP A 257 0.83 -2.40 -15.98
C ASP A 257 0.58 -2.42 -17.49
N VAL A 258 1.57 -2.19 -18.36
CA VAL A 258 1.27 -2.00 -19.79
C VAL A 258 1.45 -3.29 -20.59
N GLU A 259 0.34 -3.87 -21.05
CA GLU A 259 0.33 -4.96 -22.04
C GLU A 259 -0.08 -4.40 -23.40
N ILE A 260 0.62 -4.83 -24.45
CA ILE A 260 0.27 -4.49 -25.83
C ILE A 260 -0.62 -5.61 -26.38
N VAL A 261 -1.87 -5.28 -26.71
CA VAL A 261 -2.85 -6.20 -27.30
C VAL A 261 -3.31 -5.69 -28.66
N GLU A 262 -3.69 -6.60 -29.55
CA GLU A 262 -4.34 -6.23 -30.81
C GLU A 262 -5.69 -5.56 -30.53
N VAL A 263 -6.05 -4.53 -31.31
CA VAL A 263 -7.33 -3.79 -31.18
C VAL A 263 -8.52 -4.75 -31.14
N GLU A 264 -8.51 -5.78 -31.99
CA GLU A 264 -9.60 -6.77 -32.07
C GLU A 264 -9.76 -7.58 -30.77
N ARG A 265 -8.69 -7.75 -30.00
CA ARG A 265 -8.68 -8.49 -28.74
C ARG A 265 -9.09 -7.66 -27.54
N LEU A 266 -9.34 -6.35 -27.70
CA LEU A 266 -9.83 -5.49 -26.63
C LEU A 266 -11.18 -6.01 -26.10
N ARG A 267 -11.30 -6.15 -24.78
CA ARG A 267 -12.48 -6.71 -24.10
C ARG A 267 -13.07 -5.70 -23.12
N ARG A 268 -14.33 -5.95 -22.75
CA ARG A 268 -14.99 -5.23 -21.67
C ARG A 268 -14.17 -5.42 -20.38
N GLY A 269 -13.93 -4.32 -19.67
CA GLY A 269 -13.16 -4.30 -18.43
C GLY A 269 -11.67 -4.03 -18.61
N ASP A 270 -11.14 -4.06 -19.83
CA ASP A 270 -9.77 -3.61 -20.09
C ASP A 270 -9.68 -2.10 -19.84
N SER A 271 -8.61 -1.64 -19.20
CA SER A 271 -8.33 -0.22 -19.00
C SER A 271 -7.26 0.22 -19.99
N LEU A 272 -7.45 1.31 -20.72
CA LEU A 272 -6.42 1.83 -21.63
C LEU A 272 -5.30 2.53 -20.86
N SER A 273 -4.06 2.42 -21.32
CA SER A 273 -2.92 3.15 -20.72
C SER A 273 -3.12 4.66 -20.88
N LYS A 274 -2.72 5.45 -19.88
CA LYS A 274 -2.83 6.92 -19.94
C LYS A 274 -2.00 7.51 -21.08
N ASP A 275 -0.84 6.93 -21.34
CA ASP A 275 0.07 7.38 -22.37
C ASP A 275 -0.57 7.14 -23.75
N PHE A 276 -1.22 5.99 -23.96
CA PHE A 276 -1.96 5.70 -25.19
C PHE A 276 -3.20 6.58 -25.38
N ILE A 277 -3.97 6.84 -24.31
CA ILE A 277 -5.11 7.77 -24.35
C ILE A 277 -4.64 9.17 -24.78
N ALA A 278 -3.50 9.63 -24.25
CA ALA A 278 -2.92 10.92 -24.58
C ALA A 278 -2.40 10.97 -26.02
N GLU A 279 -1.67 9.92 -26.45
CA GLU A 279 -1.11 9.82 -27.81
C GLU A 279 -2.21 9.79 -28.88
N GLN A 280 -3.27 9.01 -28.66
CA GLN A 280 -4.38 8.86 -29.61
C GLN A 280 -5.45 9.96 -29.49
N GLN A 281 -5.25 10.92 -28.59
CA GLN A 281 -6.15 12.04 -28.30
C GLN A 281 -7.58 11.61 -27.95
N LEU A 282 -7.73 10.41 -27.35
CA LEU A 282 -9.04 9.84 -27.00
C LEU A 282 -9.81 10.68 -25.96
N ASN A 283 -9.11 11.58 -25.26
CA ASN A 283 -9.69 12.53 -24.30
C ASN A 283 -10.02 13.91 -24.89
N SER A 284 -9.86 14.12 -26.20
CA SER A 284 -10.32 15.37 -26.83
C SER A 284 -11.84 15.51 -26.69
N ASP A 285 -12.33 16.74 -26.51
CA ASP A 285 -13.74 16.99 -26.24
C ASP A 285 -14.66 16.40 -27.32
N LEU A 286 -14.21 16.40 -28.58
CA LEU A 286 -14.87 15.76 -29.72
C LEU A 286 -15.05 14.25 -29.57
N ILE A 287 -14.05 13.55 -29.05
CA ILE A 287 -14.07 12.08 -28.91
C ILE A 287 -14.77 11.68 -27.61
N LYS A 288 -14.72 12.52 -26.57
CA LYS A 288 -15.46 12.29 -25.33
C LYS A 288 -16.97 12.31 -25.54
N GLU A 289 -17.49 13.13 -26.45
CA GLU A 289 -18.91 13.12 -26.80
C GLU A 289 -19.34 11.80 -27.47
N GLU A 290 -18.46 11.18 -28.27
CA GLU A 290 -18.76 9.93 -28.98
C GLU A 290 -18.46 8.68 -28.15
N ILE A 291 -17.40 8.65 -27.35
CA ILE A 291 -16.95 7.46 -26.61
C ILE A 291 -17.39 7.51 -25.13
N GLY A 292 -17.69 8.70 -24.59
CA GLY A 292 -17.88 8.91 -23.15
C GLY A 292 -16.55 8.93 -22.39
N ASP A 293 -16.61 9.21 -21.09
CA ASP A 293 -15.41 9.24 -20.25
C ASP A 293 -14.78 7.83 -20.12
N VAL A 294 -13.53 7.72 -20.58
CA VAL A 294 -12.71 6.51 -20.41
C VAL A 294 -12.10 6.53 -19.02
N PHE A 295 -12.72 5.81 -18.09
CA PHE A 295 -12.23 5.68 -16.71
C PHE A 295 -11.20 4.56 -16.56
N MET A 296 -10.38 4.66 -15.51
CA MET A 296 -9.41 3.62 -15.15
C MET A 296 -10.08 2.33 -14.60
N ASP A 297 -11.39 2.34 -14.41
CA ASP A 297 -12.19 1.21 -13.90
C ASP A 297 -12.57 0.19 -15.01
N GLY A 298 -12.11 0.41 -16.23
CA GLY A 298 -12.27 -0.48 -17.37
C GLY A 298 -13.36 -0.05 -18.35
N LEU A 299 -13.22 -0.47 -19.62
CA LEU A 299 -14.14 -0.10 -20.70
C LEU A 299 -15.47 -0.86 -20.62
N SER A 300 -16.58 -0.16 -20.85
CA SER A 300 -17.89 -0.79 -21.10
C SER A 300 -17.92 -1.49 -22.46
N TYR A 301 -18.91 -2.37 -22.68
CA TYR A 301 -19.04 -3.08 -23.95
C TYR A 301 -19.21 -2.13 -25.14
N GLU A 302 -20.01 -1.08 -24.97
CA GLU A 302 -20.23 -0.04 -25.98
C GLU A 302 -18.95 0.75 -26.27
N GLN A 303 -18.23 1.14 -25.22
CA GLN A 303 -16.95 1.83 -25.36
C GLN A 303 -15.91 0.99 -26.11
N VAL A 304 -15.83 -0.31 -25.82
CA VAL A 304 -14.91 -1.22 -26.53
C VAL A 304 -15.19 -1.21 -28.03
N GLN A 305 -16.46 -1.29 -28.46
CA GLN A 305 -16.79 -1.28 -29.89
C GLN A 305 -16.44 0.05 -30.54
N ARG A 306 -16.84 1.18 -29.92
CA ARG A 306 -16.53 2.52 -30.44
C ARG A 306 -15.03 2.77 -30.57
N ILE A 307 -14.25 2.32 -29.56
CA ILE A 307 -12.80 2.43 -29.57
C ILE A 307 -12.19 1.54 -30.67
N LYS A 308 -12.69 0.31 -30.85
CA LYS A 308 -12.22 -0.58 -31.92
C LYS A 308 -12.42 0.03 -33.29
N ASP A 309 -13.61 0.56 -33.56
CA ASP A 309 -13.95 1.17 -34.84
C ASP A 309 -13.08 2.41 -35.09
N TYR A 310 -12.99 3.31 -34.13
CA TYR A 310 -12.16 4.51 -34.21
C TYR A 310 -10.67 4.20 -34.46
N LEU A 311 -10.10 3.23 -33.73
CA LEU A 311 -8.70 2.87 -33.89
C LEU A 311 -8.42 2.16 -35.21
N LYS A 312 -9.39 1.36 -35.69
CA LYS A 312 -9.32 0.69 -36.98
C LYS A 312 -9.33 1.70 -38.14
N ASP A 313 -10.16 2.74 -38.03
CA ASP A 313 -10.22 3.83 -39.01
C ASP A 313 -8.91 4.62 -39.05
N LYS A 314 -8.23 4.77 -37.90
CA LYS A 314 -6.88 5.35 -37.82
C LYS A 314 -5.75 4.40 -38.24
N GLY A 315 -6.06 3.15 -38.58
CA GLY A 315 -5.06 2.14 -38.96
C GLY A 315 -4.19 1.66 -37.79
N VAL A 316 -4.59 1.93 -36.55
CA VAL A 316 -3.89 1.47 -35.35
C VAL A 316 -4.19 -0.01 -35.15
N ARG A 317 -3.15 -0.85 -35.06
CA ARG A 317 -3.31 -2.31 -34.90
C ARG A 317 -3.22 -2.77 -33.46
N TYR A 318 -2.51 -2.03 -32.63
CA TYR A 318 -2.19 -2.39 -31.26
C TYR A 318 -2.59 -1.30 -30.28
N VAL A 319 -3.02 -1.73 -29.11
CA VAL A 319 -3.45 -0.90 -28.00
C VAL A 319 -2.65 -1.26 -26.78
N GLU A 320 -2.26 -0.25 -26.03
CA GLU A 320 -1.69 -0.43 -24.70
C GLU A 320 -2.81 -0.49 -23.67
N ILE A 321 -2.98 -1.65 -23.05
CA ILE A 321 -3.89 -1.85 -21.93
C ILE A 321 -3.11 -1.82 -20.62
N GLN A 322 -3.67 -1.14 -19.63
CA GLN A 322 -3.25 -1.11 -18.24
C GLN A 322 -3.85 -2.33 -17.51
N ARG A 323 -3.07 -3.40 -17.35
CA ARG A 323 -3.41 -4.52 -16.46
C ARG A 323 -3.34 -4.07 -15.01
N THR A 324 -4.43 -4.25 -14.29
CA THR A 324 -4.43 -4.12 -12.83
C THR A 324 -3.73 -5.33 -12.23
N PHE A 325 -2.61 -5.08 -11.55
CA PHE A 325 -1.97 -6.09 -10.72
C PHE A 325 -2.90 -6.50 -9.58
N SER A 326 -3.20 -7.79 -9.48
CA SER A 326 -4.08 -8.36 -8.45
C SER A 326 -3.43 -8.23 -7.07
N PHE A 327 -3.76 -7.14 -6.36
CA PHE A 327 -3.19 -6.87 -5.03
C PHE A 327 -3.79 -7.79 -3.95
N SER A 328 -4.92 -8.43 -4.24
CA SER A 328 -5.64 -9.34 -3.34
C SER A 328 -4.80 -10.52 -2.84
N VAL A 329 -3.91 -11.06 -3.69
CA VAL A 329 -2.94 -12.11 -3.32
C VAL A 329 -2.05 -11.66 -2.16
N TYR A 330 -1.59 -10.41 -2.22
CA TYR A 330 -0.69 -9.84 -1.21
C TYR A 330 -1.43 -9.46 0.05
N PHE A 331 -2.70 -9.03 -0.05
CA PHE A 331 -3.57 -8.88 1.11
C PHE A 331 -3.75 -10.21 1.85
N PHE A 332 -4.01 -11.30 1.13
CA PHE A 332 -4.16 -12.62 1.71
C PHE A 332 -2.86 -13.10 2.39
N ILE A 333 -1.71 -13.04 1.68
CA ILE A 333 -0.41 -13.45 2.25
C ILE A 333 -0.03 -12.55 3.43
N GLY A 334 -0.20 -11.24 3.31
CA GLY A 334 0.09 -10.29 4.39
C GLY A 334 -0.80 -10.50 5.61
N TYR A 335 -2.07 -10.85 5.40
CA TYR A 335 -2.98 -11.19 6.48
C TYR A 335 -2.55 -12.48 7.16
N MET A 336 -2.21 -13.53 6.40
CA MET A 336 -1.63 -14.76 6.93
C MET A 336 -0.38 -14.50 7.75
N PHE A 337 0.58 -13.75 7.21
CA PHE A 337 1.80 -13.42 7.93
C PHE A 337 1.48 -12.71 9.23
N THR A 338 0.65 -11.67 9.20
CA THR A 338 0.28 -10.94 10.42
C THR A 338 -0.40 -11.85 11.44
N TYR A 339 -1.31 -12.71 11.00
CA TYR A 339 -2.00 -13.69 11.85
C TYR A 339 -1.05 -14.72 12.47
N PHE A 340 -0.04 -15.21 11.73
CA PHE A 340 0.89 -16.25 12.18
C PHE A 340 2.15 -15.74 12.89
N THR A 341 2.64 -14.54 12.54
CA THR A 341 3.81 -13.93 13.21
C THR A 341 3.49 -13.46 14.62
N ASP A 342 2.21 -13.31 14.93
CA ASP A 342 1.71 -13.22 16.29
C ASP A 342 1.75 -14.63 16.92
N PHE A 343 2.97 -15.10 17.21
CA PHE A 343 3.33 -16.50 17.48
C PHE A 343 2.54 -17.12 18.65
N GLU A 344 2.05 -16.29 19.60
CA GLU A 344 1.14 -16.71 20.66
C GLU A 344 -0.21 -17.20 20.12
N ASN A 345 -0.76 -16.53 19.12
CA ASN A 345 -2.07 -16.85 18.55
C ASN A 345 -2.05 -18.14 17.72
N MET A 346 -0.94 -18.43 17.03
CA MET A 346 -0.72 -19.72 16.34
C MET A 346 -0.63 -20.89 17.35
N LEU A 347 0.09 -20.72 18.46
CA LEU A 347 0.20 -21.75 19.50
C LEU A 347 -1.13 -22.03 20.20
N ILE A 348 -1.94 -21.01 20.46
CA ILE A 348 -3.29 -21.15 21.02
C ILE A 348 -4.22 -21.88 20.06
N PHE A 349 -4.16 -21.56 18.77
CA PHE A 349 -4.97 -22.22 17.73
C PHE A 349 -4.61 -23.71 17.56
N ILE A 350 -3.31 -24.03 17.46
CA ILE A 350 -2.81 -25.41 17.34
C ILE A 350 -3.17 -26.25 18.56
N ARG A 351 -3.00 -25.71 19.79
CA ARG A 351 -3.38 -26.42 21.02
C ARG A 351 -4.85 -26.79 21.08
N ARG A 352 -5.74 -25.97 20.50
CA ARG A 352 -7.18 -26.24 20.47
C ARG A 352 -7.59 -27.27 19.43
N ILE A 353 -6.92 -27.32 18.28
CA ILE A 353 -7.16 -28.36 17.27
C ILE A 353 -6.67 -29.72 17.76
N ILE A 354 -5.56 -29.76 18.50
CA ILE A 354 -4.98 -31.01 19.02
C ILE A 354 -5.73 -31.55 20.26
N HIS A 355 -6.52 -30.71 20.95
CA HIS A 355 -7.31 -31.10 22.12
C HIS A 355 -8.81 -31.35 21.82
N ILE A 356 -9.18 -31.47 20.55
CA ILE A 356 -10.41 -32.14 20.09
C ILE A 356 -9.98 -33.51 19.58
#